data_AF-A0A4P6LV15-F1
#
_entry.id   AF-A0A4P6LV15-F1
#
_cell.length_a   1.000
_cell.length_b   1.000
_cell.length_c   1.000
_cell.angle_alpha   90.00
_cell.angle_beta   90.00
_cell.angle_gamma   90.00
#
_symmetry.space_group_name_H-M   'P 1'
#
loop_
_entity.id
_entity.type
_entity.pdbx_description
1 polymer ?
#
loop_
_entity_poly.entity_id
_entity_poly.type
_entity_poly.pdbx_seq_one_letter_code
_entity_poly.pdbx_strand_id
1 'polypeptide(L)'
;MVKERKLAIPKTTAFICTLPEGTQNIIRDDLKQHAREHHYILIWDRDAKDYEAMTRRFCDISDIYKDTQLEFCEVGEDIEAYERSQQREIVLKLKDIDAEKLSKVSGRVGISVSELLNNFVSDLIGGERTNGSDERMFANRWFERCWFSLDMYKNFLSFLVEMEYVDRALELWDELEDYKQQDDLDKYDFREKEWLQEELDKLFQEYKELNADYSDSFDNEMKNVLAWKEERDKIMGRSNDHMSKSR
;
A
#
# COMPACT_ATOMS: atom_id res chain seq x y z
N MET A 1 -13.88 1.11 2.90
CA MET A 1 -14.06 -0.20 3.57
C MET A 1 -13.59 -0.04 5.00
N VAL A 2 -14.44 -0.22 6.00
CA VAL A 2 -13.98 -0.13 7.41
C VAL A 2 -12.89 -1.19 7.63
N LYS A 3 -11.73 -0.80 8.19
CA LYS A 3 -10.65 -1.75 8.51
C LYS A 3 -11.19 -2.70 9.58
N GLU A 4 -11.19 -4.01 9.33
CA GLU A 4 -11.63 -5.01 10.30
C GLU A 4 -10.41 -5.70 10.92
N ARG A 5 -10.46 -5.98 12.22
CA ARG A 5 -9.39 -6.71 12.91
C ARG A 5 -9.97 -7.63 13.99
N LYS A 6 -9.64 -8.91 13.91
CA LYS A 6 -9.93 -9.91 14.94
C LYS A 6 -8.73 -10.08 15.87
N LEU A 7 -8.96 -10.12 17.18
CA LEU A 7 -7.91 -10.33 18.19
C LEU A 7 -8.39 -11.27 19.29
N ALA A 8 -7.56 -12.25 19.65
CA ALA A 8 -7.86 -13.16 20.75
C ALA A 8 -7.53 -12.51 22.12
N ILE A 9 -8.34 -11.52 22.50
CA ILE A 9 -8.17 -10.76 23.74
C ILE A 9 -9.31 -11.10 24.71
N PRO A 10 -9.03 -11.72 25.87
CA PRO A 10 -10.07 -12.13 26.80
C PRO A 10 -10.75 -10.95 27.51
N LYS A 11 -10.02 -9.84 27.69
CA LYS A 11 -10.53 -8.58 28.25
C LYS A 11 -9.61 -7.43 27.83
N THR A 12 -10.17 -6.26 27.57
CA THR A 12 -9.39 -5.07 27.16
C THR A 12 -8.39 -4.59 28.22
N THR A 13 -8.59 -4.97 29.48
CA THR A 13 -7.66 -4.67 30.59
C THR A 13 -6.52 -5.67 30.73
N ALA A 14 -6.46 -6.71 29.89
CA ALA A 14 -5.35 -7.66 29.90
C ALA A 14 -4.05 -6.99 29.45
N PHE A 15 -2.95 -7.38 30.08
CA PHE A 15 -1.61 -6.99 29.64
C PHE A 15 -1.28 -7.69 28.33
N ILE A 16 -0.77 -6.95 27.35
CA ILE A 16 -0.48 -7.48 26.01
C ILE A 16 0.54 -8.62 26.09
N CYS A 17 1.56 -8.49 26.93
CA CYS A 17 2.56 -9.54 27.17
C CYS A 17 2.01 -10.86 27.74
N THR A 18 0.76 -10.88 28.20
CA THR A 18 0.09 -12.10 28.71
C THR A 18 -0.83 -12.76 27.68
N LEU A 19 -1.01 -12.15 26.51
CA LEU A 19 -1.82 -12.69 25.42
C LEU A 19 -1.10 -13.85 24.70
N PRO A 20 -1.80 -14.65 23.89
CA PRO A 20 -1.16 -15.63 23.01
C PRO A 20 -0.11 -14.97 22.10
N GLU A 21 0.99 -15.66 21.82
CA GLU A 21 2.11 -15.13 21.02
C GLU A 21 1.65 -14.66 19.63
N GLY A 22 0.73 -15.38 18.99
CA GLY A 22 0.13 -14.98 17.71
C GLY A 22 -0.56 -13.61 17.81
N THR A 23 -1.40 -13.40 18.82
CA THR A 23 -2.08 -12.13 19.08
C THR A 23 -1.07 -11.01 19.38
N GLN A 24 -0.01 -11.31 20.13
CA GLN A 24 1.07 -10.33 20.40
C GLN A 24 1.76 -9.91 19.11
N ASN A 25 2.03 -10.84 18.19
CA ASN A 25 2.66 -10.54 16.91
C ASN A 25 1.78 -9.66 16.03
N ILE A 26 0.47 -9.93 15.98
CA ILE A 26 -0.51 -9.09 15.28
C ILE A 26 -0.50 -7.66 15.83
N ILE A 27 -0.62 -7.50 17.16
CA ILE A 27 -0.60 -6.18 17.81
C ILE A 27 0.71 -5.44 17.52
N ARG A 28 1.84 -6.15 17.52
CA ARG A 28 3.14 -5.56 17.24
C ARG A 28 3.24 -5.04 15.81
N ASP A 29 2.68 -5.76 14.84
CA ASP A 29 2.67 -5.33 13.45
C ASP A 29 1.69 -4.18 13.22
N ASP A 30 0.52 -4.20 13.87
CA ASP A 30 -0.44 -3.10 13.86
C ASP A 30 0.19 -1.82 14.46
N LEU A 31 0.96 -1.93 15.55
CA LEU A 31 1.74 -0.82 16.12
C LEU A 31 2.75 -0.24 15.13
N LYS A 32 3.53 -1.10 14.44
CA LYS A 32 4.50 -0.67 13.44
C LYS A 32 3.81 0.00 12.25
N GLN A 33 2.69 -0.55 11.80
CA GLN A 33 1.90 0.01 10.70
C GLN A 33 1.40 1.41 11.07
N HIS A 34 0.75 1.55 12.22
CA HIS A 34 0.23 2.83 12.68
C HIS A 34 1.34 3.88 12.85
N ALA A 35 2.50 3.47 13.40
CA ALA A 35 3.68 4.33 13.51
C ALA A 35 4.22 4.82 12.16
N ARG A 36 4.23 3.96 11.13
CA ARG A 36 4.58 4.34 9.76
C ARG A 36 3.58 5.32 9.17
N GLU A 37 2.29 5.05 9.31
CA GLU A 37 1.22 5.89 8.77
C GLU A 37 1.17 7.28 9.43
N HIS A 38 1.52 7.37 10.71
CA HIS A 38 1.47 8.62 11.50
C HIS A 38 2.84 9.24 11.77
N HIS A 39 3.90 8.72 11.13
CA HIS A 39 5.26 9.28 11.15
C HIS A 39 5.85 9.48 12.57
N TYR A 40 5.59 8.54 13.50
CA TYR A 40 6.21 8.57 14.83
C TYR A 40 7.04 7.32 15.10
N ILE A 41 7.96 7.42 16.07
CA ILE A 41 8.86 6.33 16.44
C ILE A 41 8.29 5.57 17.64
N LEU A 42 8.24 4.24 17.54
CA LEU A 42 7.90 3.37 18.66
C LEU A 42 9.04 3.34 19.68
N ILE A 43 8.72 3.59 20.95
CA ILE A 43 9.69 3.56 22.05
C ILE A 43 10.05 2.11 22.37
N TRP A 44 11.35 1.82 22.49
CA TRP A 44 11.87 0.50 22.83
C TRP A 44 12.16 0.38 24.33
N ASP A 45 11.64 -0.67 24.96
CA ASP A 45 11.92 -1.04 26.34
C ASP A 45 13.07 -2.07 26.38
N ARG A 46 14.17 -1.71 27.03
CA ARG A 46 15.36 -2.56 27.13
C ARG A 46 15.17 -3.76 28.05
N ASP A 47 14.35 -3.61 29.10
CA ASP A 47 14.13 -4.64 30.11
C ASP A 47 13.15 -5.69 29.59
N ALA A 48 12.08 -5.24 28.93
CA ALA A 48 11.10 -6.12 28.27
C ALA A 48 11.62 -6.72 26.95
N LYS A 49 12.66 -6.11 26.34
CA LYS A 49 13.16 -6.46 25.00
C LYS A 49 12.07 -6.41 23.92
N ASP A 50 11.17 -5.45 24.03
CA ASP A 50 10.07 -5.21 23.10
C ASP A 50 9.71 -3.71 23.11
N TYR A 51 8.71 -3.30 22.33
CA TYR A 51 8.19 -1.93 22.41
C TYR A 51 7.52 -1.67 23.76
N GLU A 52 7.67 -0.45 24.28
CA GLU A 52 7.04 -0.04 25.55
C GLU A 52 5.52 -0.27 25.52
N ALA A 53 4.88 -0.05 24.37
CA ALA A 53 3.46 -0.34 24.17
C ALA A 53 3.07 -1.80 24.44
N MET A 54 3.97 -2.76 24.22
CA MET A 54 3.73 -4.20 24.42
C MET A 54 3.71 -4.62 25.90
N THR A 55 4.21 -3.77 26.81
CA THR A 55 4.16 -4.02 28.26
C THR A 55 2.88 -3.46 28.89
N ARG A 56 2.08 -2.70 28.14
CA ARG A 56 0.86 -2.04 28.61
C ARG A 56 -0.36 -2.97 28.51
N ARG A 57 -1.50 -2.50 29.02
CA ARG A 57 -2.79 -3.18 28.80
C ARG A 57 -3.29 -2.84 27.40
N PHE A 58 -4.09 -3.72 26.82
CA PHE A 58 -4.65 -3.50 25.49
C PHE A 58 -5.44 -2.17 25.39
N CYS A 59 -6.21 -1.83 26.42
CA CYS A 59 -6.94 -0.55 26.47
C CYS A 59 -6.04 0.69 26.48
N ASP A 60 -4.77 0.57 26.86
CA ASP A 60 -3.84 1.70 26.89
C ASP A 60 -3.26 2.02 25.48
N ILE A 61 -3.51 1.16 24.50
CA ILE A 61 -3.08 1.32 23.10
C ILE A 61 -4.24 1.31 22.11
N SER A 62 -5.50 1.31 22.58
CA SER A 62 -6.67 1.12 21.72
C SER A 62 -6.85 2.21 20.67
N ASP A 63 -6.19 3.36 20.85
CA ASP A 63 -6.22 4.48 19.91
C ASP A 63 -5.69 4.09 18.52
N ILE A 64 -4.77 3.13 18.41
CA ILE A 64 -4.27 2.64 17.10
C ILE A 64 -5.36 1.90 16.30
N TYR A 65 -6.47 1.54 16.96
CA TYR A 65 -7.62 0.85 16.38
C TYR A 65 -8.86 1.75 16.31
N LYS A 66 -8.73 3.07 16.52
CA LYS A 66 -9.88 3.99 16.58
C LYS A 66 -10.79 3.91 15.34
N ASP A 67 -10.18 3.76 14.16
CA ASP A 67 -10.88 3.67 12.87
C ASP A 67 -10.94 2.22 12.35
N THR A 68 -10.78 1.24 13.27
CA THR A 68 -10.82 -0.19 12.98
C THR A 68 -11.98 -0.84 13.73
N GLN A 69 -12.81 -1.60 13.01
CA GLN A 69 -13.81 -2.47 13.61
C GLN A 69 -13.10 -3.65 14.27
N LEU A 70 -12.94 -3.57 15.60
CA LEU A 70 -12.37 -4.63 16.42
C LEU A 70 -13.41 -5.69 16.77
N GLU A 71 -13.07 -6.95 16.52
CA GLU A 71 -13.82 -8.13 16.96
C GLU A 71 -12.92 -8.98 17.87
N PHE A 72 -13.43 -9.36 19.04
CA PHE A 72 -12.70 -10.27 19.93
C PHE A 72 -13.11 -11.71 19.64
N CYS A 73 -12.13 -12.59 19.48
CA CYS A 73 -12.33 -13.96 18.99
C CYS A 73 -11.61 -14.99 19.85
N GLU A 74 -11.77 -16.28 19.53
CA GLU A 74 -11.00 -17.34 20.17
C GLU A 74 -9.54 -17.36 19.69
N VAL A 75 -8.65 -17.99 20.46
CA VAL A 75 -7.22 -18.09 20.13
C VAL A 75 -7.05 -18.87 18.82
N GLY A 76 -6.37 -18.25 17.85
CA GLY A 76 -6.10 -18.84 16.54
C GLY A 76 -7.00 -18.29 15.43
N GLU A 77 -8.23 -17.89 15.74
CA GLU A 77 -9.12 -17.24 14.76
C GLU A 77 -8.57 -15.87 14.32
N ASP A 78 -7.89 -15.17 15.23
CA ASP A 78 -7.20 -13.91 14.98
C ASP A 78 -6.03 -14.07 14.01
N ILE A 79 -5.27 -15.16 14.12
CA ILE A 79 -4.14 -15.47 13.23
C ILE A 79 -4.65 -15.70 11.81
N GLU A 80 -5.62 -16.59 11.62
CA GLU A 80 -6.16 -16.87 10.28
C GLU A 80 -6.83 -15.63 9.66
N ALA A 81 -7.54 -14.82 10.47
CA ALA A 81 -8.13 -13.58 10.01
C ALA A 81 -7.05 -12.55 9.63
N TYR A 82 -5.98 -12.45 10.41
CA TYR A 82 -4.86 -11.57 10.14
C TYR A 82 -4.15 -11.95 8.85
N GLU A 83 -3.79 -13.22 8.67
CA GLU A 83 -3.13 -13.71 7.45
C GLU A 83 -3.99 -13.45 6.19
N ARG A 84 -5.30 -13.71 6.28
CA ARG A 84 -6.24 -13.37 5.19
C ARG A 84 -6.28 -11.87 4.91
N SER A 85 -6.22 -11.03 5.95
CA SER A 85 -6.22 -9.57 5.80
C SER A 85 -4.96 -9.02 5.11
N GLN A 86 -3.87 -9.80 5.04
CA GLN A 86 -2.64 -9.43 4.33
C GLN A 86 -2.64 -9.88 2.85
N GLN A 87 -3.55 -10.75 2.43
CA GLN A 87 -3.61 -11.28 1.07
C GLN A 87 -4.57 -10.47 0.19
N ARG A 88 -4.29 -10.41 -1.12
CA ARG A 88 -5.14 -9.75 -2.13
C ARG A 88 -5.38 -10.69 -3.30
N GLU A 89 -6.63 -10.74 -3.77
CA GLU A 89 -7.02 -11.55 -4.92
C GLU A 89 -7.03 -10.70 -6.20
N ILE A 90 -6.37 -11.20 -7.25
CA ILE A 90 -6.39 -10.60 -8.59
C ILE A 90 -7.15 -11.54 -9.52
N VAL A 91 -8.25 -11.05 -10.11
CA VAL A 91 -9.12 -11.84 -10.99
C VAL A 91 -8.68 -11.70 -12.45
N LEU A 92 -8.24 -12.82 -13.05
CA LEU A 92 -7.87 -12.87 -14.46
C LEU A 92 -9.05 -13.33 -15.33
N LYS A 93 -9.35 -12.58 -16.39
CA LYS A 93 -10.37 -12.95 -17.39
C LYS A 93 -9.71 -13.67 -18.56
N LEU A 94 -9.81 -15.00 -18.58
CA LEU A 94 -9.21 -15.87 -19.60
C LEU A 94 -10.30 -16.51 -20.48
N LYS A 95 -9.98 -16.78 -21.75
CA LYS A 95 -10.80 -17.66 -22.59
C LYS A 95 -10.57 -19.12 -22.16
N ASP A 96 -11.58 -19.97 -22.36
CA ASP A 96 -11.52 -21.39 -21.98
C ASP A 96 -10.26 -22.10 -22.51
N ILE A 97 -9.90 -21.84 -23.77
CA ILE A 97 -8.72 -22.44 -24.40
C ILE A 97 -7.40 -22.04 -23.72
N ASP A 98 -7.31 -20.81 -23.19
CA ASP A 98 -6.11 -20.32 -22.53
C ASP A 98 -6.07 -20.80 -21.07
N ALA A 99 -7.23 -20.87 -20.41
CA ALA A 99 -7.37 -21.47 -19.08
C ALA A 99 -6.99 -22.96 -19.07
N GLU A 100 -7.41 -23.73 -20.09
CA GLU A 100 -7.05 -25.14 -20.22
C GLU A 100 -5.53 -25.31 -20.43
N LYS A 101 -4.91 -24.48 -21.27
CA LYS A 101 -3.45 -24.51 -21.48
C LYS A 101 -2.70 -24.18 -20.20
N LEU A 102 -3.12 -23.15 -19.47
CA LEU A 102 -2.51 -22.75 -18.20
C LEU A 102 -2.62 -23.88 -17.16
N SER A 103 -3.78 -24.52 -17.06
CA SER A 103 -4.00 -25.67 -16.19
C SER A 103 -3.08 -26.84 -16.53
N LYS A 104 -2.83 -27.12 -17.82
CA LYS A 104 -1.87 -28.15 -18.24
C LYS A 104 -0.44 -27.81 -17.85
N VAL A 105 -0.04 -26.53 -17.87
CA VAL A 105 1.31 -26.12 -17.45
C VAL A 105 1.51 -26.38 -15.96
N SER A 106 0.57 -25.95 -15.11
CA SER A 106 0.68 -26.19 -13.66
C SER A 106 0.58 -27.68 -13.33
N GLY A 107 -0.29 -28.42 -14.03
CA GLY A 107 -0.45 -29.86 -13.86
C GLY A 107 0.80 -30.69 -14.18
N ARG A 108 1.68 -30.21 -15.08
CA ARG A 108 2.96 -30.89 -15.41
C ARG A 108 3.93 -30.94 -14.23
N VAL A 109 3.84 -30.00 -13.30
CA VAL A 109 4.72 -29.90 -12.13
C VAL A 109 3.98 -30.14 -10.82
N GLY A 110 2.70 -30.53 -10.89
CA GLY A 110 1.91 -30.92 -9.72
C GLY A 110 1.46 -29.77 -8.82
N ILE A 111 1.43 -28.53 -9.31
CA ILE A 111 1.01 -27.35 -8.54
C ILE A 111 -0.31 -26.77 -9.06
N SER A 112 -0.95 -25.95 -8.22
CA SER A 112 -2.14 -25.21 -8.62
C SER A 112 -1.80 -24.07 -9.59
N VAL A 113 -2.77 -23.63 -10.39
CA VAL A 113 -2.60 -22.45 -11.26
C VAL A 113 -2.28 -21.20 -10.44
N SER A 114 -2.92 -21.03 -9.28
CA SER A 114 -2.66 -19.90 -8.38
C SER A 114 -1.22 -19.91 -7.88
N GLU A 115 -0.70 -21.06 -7.46
CA GLU A 115 0.68 -21.19 -7.01
C GLU A 115 1.70 -20.88 -8.13
N LEU A 116 1.45 -21.39 -9.34
CA LEU A 116 2.27 -21.09 -10.51
C LEU A 116 2.34 -19.57 -10.78
N LEU A 117 1.19 -18.90 -10.77
CA LEU A 117 1.10 -17.46 -11.02
C LEU A 117 1.72 -16.64 -9.89
N ASN A 118 1.51 -17.03 -8.63
CA ASN A 118 2.14 -16.37 -7.48
C ASN A 118 3.67 -16.41 -7.57
N ASN A 119 4.23 -17.55 -8.00
CA ASN A 119 5.67 -17.68 -8.23
C ASN A 119 6.15 -16.76 -9.35
N PHE A 120 5.46 -16.73 -10.49
CA PHE A 120 5.82 -15.83 -11.60
C PHE A 120 5.74 -14.35 -11.21
N VAL A 121 4.67 -13.93 -10.52
CA VAL A 121 4.51 -12.55 -10.03
C VAL A 121 5.63 -12.21 -9.04
N SER A 122 5.98 -13.14 -8.14
CA SER A 122 7.07 -12.94 -7.19
C SER A 122 8.42 -12.77 -7.89
N ASP A 123 8.68 -13.50 -8.97
CA ASP A 123 9.89 -13.29 -9.77
C ASP A 123 9.88 -11.96 -10.51
N LEU A 124 8.73 -11.55 -11.05
CA LEU A 124 8.58 -10.27 -11.76
C LEU A 124 8.83 -9.05 -10.85
N ILE A 125 8.34 -9.07 -9.60
CA ILE A 125 8.46 -7.93 -8.68
C ILE A 125 9.60 -8.07 -7.66
N GLY A 126 10.36 -9.18 -7.71
CA GLY A 126 11.36 -9.50 -6.68
C GLY A 126 10.77 -9.74 -5.29
N GLY A 127 9.55 -10.31 -5.23
CA GLY A 127 8.81 -10.58 -4.00
C GLY A 127 9.35 -11.76 -3.18
N GLU A 128 8.65 -12.07 -2.09
CA GLU A 128 9.08 -13.03 -1.06
C GLU A 128 9.26 -14.48 -1.55
N ARG A 129 8.59 -14.86 -2.65
CA ARG A 129 8.60 -16.23 -3.21
C ARG A 129 9.40 -16.32 -4.52
N THR A 130 10.42 -15.49 -4.66
CA THR A 130 11.30 -15.54 -5.83
C THR A 130 11.98 -16.92 -5.95
N ASN A 131 11.98 -17.50 -7.15
CA ASN A 131 12.58 -18.80 -7.42
C ASN A 131 14.08 -18.69 -7.72
N GLY A 132 14.56 -17.50 -8.04
CA GLY A 132 15.97 -17.22 -8.27
C GLY A 132 16.20 -15.93 -9.04
N SER A 133 17.48 -15.54 -9.13
CA SER A 133 17.89 -14.35 -9.88
C SER A 133 17.69 -14.52 -11.38
N ASP A 134 17.83 -15.74 -11.90
CA ASP A 134 17.70 -16.03 -13.31
C ASP A 134 16.22 -15.95 -13.74
N GLU A 135 15.30 -16.45 -12.93
CA GLU A 135 13.86 -16.35 -13.15
C GLU A 135 13.41 -14.89 -13.14
N ARG A 136 13.85 -14.09 -12.16
CA ARG A 136 13.64 -12.64 -12.14
C ARG A 136 14.17 -11.97 -13.40
N MET A 137 15.38 -12.32 -13.82
CA MET A 137 15.97 -11.78 -15.05
C MET A 137 15.10 -12.13 -16.27
N PHE A 138 14.58 -13.36 -16.37
CA PHE A 138 13.70 -13.74 -17.48
C PHE A 138 12.33 -13.06 -17.41
N ALA A 139 11.75 -12.89 -16.22
CA ALA A 139 10.50 -12.17 -16.03
C ALA A 139 10.64 -10.70 -16.45
N ASN A 140 11.72 -10.04 -16.04
CA ASN A 140 12.02 -8.66 -16.46
C ASN A 140 12.24 -8.56 -17.97
N ARG A 141 13.00 -9.47 -18.57
CA ARG A 141 13.16 -9.51 -20.04
C ARG A 141 11.83 -9.72 -20.77
N TRP A 142 10.90 -10.51 -20.21
CA TRP A 142 9.56 -10.66 -20.78
C TRP A 142 8.79 -9.34 -20.68
N PHE A 143 8.82 -8.70 -19.51
CA PHE A 143 8.15 -7.42 -19.26
C PHE A 143 8.65 -6.34 -20.23
N GLU A 144 9.97 -6.11 -20.29
CA GLU A 144 10.63 -5.11 -21.14
C GLU A 144 10.34 -5.29 -22.64
N ARG A 145 10.10 -6.53 -23.10
CA ARG A 145 9.79 -6.84 -24.51
C ARG A 145 8.33 -6.69 -24.85
N CYS A 146 7.44 -6.72 -23.87
CA CYS A 146 6.02 -6.60 -24.12
C CYS A 146 5.70 -5.20 -24.64
N TRP A 147 4.77 -5.11 -25.59
CA TRP A 147 4.41 -3.85 -26.24
C TRP A 147 3.98 -2.75 -25.25
N PHE A 148 3.48 -3.15 -24.08
CA PHE A 148 3.06 -2.25 -23.01
C PHE A 148 4.23 -1.68 -22.17
N SER A 149 5.45 -2.21 -22.30
CA SER A 149 6.65 -1.72 -21.61
C SER A 149 7.57 -0.88 -22.51
N LEU A 150 7.27 -0.77 -23.81
CA LEU A 150 8.17 -0.15 -24.79
C LEU A 150 8.23 1.38 -24.69
N ASP A 151 7.16 2.02 -24.20
CA ASP A 151 7.12 3.47 -23.98
C ASP A 151 7.39 3.79 -22.49
N MET A 152 8.64 3.66 -22.06
CA MET A 152 9.05 4.17 -20.74
C MET A 152 8.76 5.68 -20.68
N TYR A 153 8.24 6.14 -19.54
CA TYR A 153 7.87 7.54 -19.32
C TYR A 153 6.76 8.09 -20.23
N LYS A 154 5.95 7.23 -20.87
CA LYS A 154 4.85 7.65 -21.76
C LYS A 154 3.95 8.75 -21.16
N ASN A 155 3.71 8.67 -19.87
CA ASN A 155 2.82 9.56 -19.12
C ASN A 155 3.45 9.95 -17.78
N PHE A 156 2.89 10.95 -17.13
CA PHE A 156 3.43 11.49 -15.90
C PHE A 156 3.47 10.44 -14.77
N LEU A 157 2.47 9.56 -14.68
CA LEU A 157 2.46 8.45 -13.73
C LEU A 157 3.67 7.53 -13.89
N SER A 158 3.98 7.11 -15.13
CA SER A 158 5.13 6.23 -15.39
C SER A 158 6.46 6.88 -15.00
N PHE A 159 6.58 8.20 -15.17
CA PHE A 159 7.71 8.97 -14.66
C PHE A 159 7.79 9.00 -13.14
N LEU A 160 6.68 9.31 -12.49
CA LEU A 160 6.62 9.35 -11.02
C LEU A 160 6.93 7.99 -10.38
N VAL A 161 6.50 6.89 -10.99
CA VAL A 161 6.77 5.53 -10.50
C VAL A 161 8.24 5.18 -10.66
N GLU A 162 8.82 5.39 -11.85
CA GLU A 162 10.22 5.04 -12.13
C GLU A 162 11.21 5.89 -11.32
N MET A 163 10.87 7.16 -11.08
CA MET A 163 11.69 8.09 -10.28
C MET A 163 11.39 8.01 -8.77
N GLU A 164 10.49 7.11 -8.33
CA GLU A 164 10.05 6.98 -6.93
C GLU A 164 9.46 8.27 -6.32
N TYR A 165 8.84 9.12 -7.16
CA TYR A 165 8.21 10.39 -6.76
C TYR A 165 6.69 10.31 -6.61
N VAL A 166 6.07 9.16 -6.86
CA VAL A 166 4.60 9.02 -6.89
C VAL A 166 3.94 9.39 -5.56
N ASP A 167 4.48 8.94 -4.42
CA ASP A 167 3.89 9.24 -3.12
C ASP A 167 4.05 10.74 -2.77
N ARG A 168 5.22 11.32 -3.05
CA ARG A 168 5.46 12.77 -2.89
C ARG A 168 4.48 13.61 -3.72
N ALA A 169 4.27 13.25 -4.98
CA ALA A 169 3.36 13.98 -5.87
C ALA A 169 1.89 13.90 -5.38
N LEU A 170 1.49 12.75 -4.85
CA LEU A 170 0.16 12.57 -4.27
C LEU A 170 -0.04 13.37 -2.98
N GLU A 171 0.96 13.42 -2.09
CA GLU A 171 0.93 14.24 -0.87
C GLU A 171 0.80 15.73 -1.19
N LEU A 172 1.65 16.24 -2.09
CA LEU A 172 1.59 17.63 -2.54
C LEU A 172 0.23 17.98 -3.16
N TRP A 173 -0.36 17.06 -3.93
CA TRP A 173 -1.66 17.26 -4.54
C TRP A 173 -2.80 17.28 -3.51
N ASP A 174 -2.81 16.34 -2.56
CA ASP A 174 -3.85 16.27 -1.54
C ASP A 174 -3.84 17.54 -0.67
N GLU A 175 -2.67 18.00 -0.23
CA GLU A 175 -2.53 19.27 0.53
C GLU A 175 -2.98 20.49 -0.29
N LEU A 176 -2.62 20.54 -1.57
CA LEU A 176 -3.02 21.62 -2.46
C LEU A 176 -4.55 21.68 -2.65
N GLU A 177 -5.20 20.52 -2.77
CA GLU A 177 -6.67 20.44 -2.85
C GLU A 177 -7.34 20.89 -1.53
N ASP A 178 -6.77 20.56 -0.37
CA ASP A 178 -7.26 21.05 0.92
C ASP A 178 -7.26 22.59 0.98
N TYR A 179 -6.18 23.24 0.53
CA TYR A 179 -6.12 24.70 0.45
C TYR A 179 -7.04 25.30 -0.63
N LYS A 180 -7.37 24.57 -1.70
CA LYS A 180 -8.33 25.04 -2.72
C LYS A 180 -9.77 25.01 -2.22
N GLN A 181 -10.09 24.17 -1.24
CA GLN A 181 -11.43 24.06 -0.64
C GLN A 181 -11.69 25.09 0.47
N GLN A 182 -10.67 25.82 0.93
CA GLN A 182 -10.80 26.83 1.95
C GLN A 182 -11.21 28.19 1.36
N ASP A 183 -12.24 28.82 1.95
CA ASP A 183 -12.77 30.11 1.49
C ASP A 183 -11.96 31.32 1.96
N ASP A 184 -11.23 31.21 3.09
CA ASP A 184 -10.49 32.30 3.73
C ASP A 184 -9.09 31.83 4.12
N LEU A 185 -8.14 32.02 3.21
CA LEU A 185 -6.72 31.70 3.41
C LEU A 185 -6.00 32.91 3.99
N ASP A 186 -5.20 32.69 5.04
CA ASP A 186 -4.32 33.74 5.50
C ASP A 186 -3.09 33.89 4.57
N LYS A 187 -2.24 34.88 4.85
CA LYS A 187 -1.05 35.15 4.02
C LYS A 187 -0.01 34.02 4.05
N TYR A 188 0.01 33.20 5.10
CA TYR A 188 0.90 32.06 5.23
C TYR A 188 0.32 30.88 4.46
N ASP A 189 -0.97 30.59 4.61
CA ASP A 189 -1.66 29.54 3.87
C ASP A 189 -1.58 29.78 2.34
N PHE A 190 -1.74 31.04 1.93
CA PHE A 190 -1.59 31.40 0.51
C PHE A 190 -0.18 31.13 -0.02
N ARG A 191 0.86 31.42 0.78
CA ARG A 191 2.26 31.14 0.39
C ARG A 191 2.54 29.65 0.32
N GLU A 192 1.99 28.89 1.25
CA GLU A 192 2.13 27.43 1.28
C GLU A 192 1.46 26.80 0.07
N LYS A 193 0.25 27.24 -0.27
CA LYS A 193 -0.45 26.87 -1.51
C LYS A 193 0.36 27.17 -2.78
N GLU A 194 0.97 28.35 -2.88
CA GLU A 194 1.84 28.69 -4.02
C GLU A 194 3.06 27.77 -4.08
N TRP A 195 3.69 27.50 -2.94
CA TRP A 195 4.84 26.60 -2.87
C TRP A 195 4.50 25.16 -3.28
N LEU A 196 3.36 24.62 -2.84
CA LEU A 196 2.86 23.30 -3.24
C LEU A 196 2.67 23.20 -4.75
N GLN A 197 2.05 24.22 -5.36
CA GLN A 197 1.88 24.29 -6.81
C GLN A 197 3.23 24.35 -7.54
N GLU A 198 4.17 25.18 -7.06
CA GLU A 198 5.52 25.27 -7.64
C GLU A 198 6.27 23.94 -7.61
N GLU A 199 6.16 23.17 -6.53
CA GLU A 199 6.81 21.85 -6.44
C GLU A 199 6.20 20.82 -7.39
N LEU A 200 4.87 20.80 -7.54
CA LEU A 200 4.20 19.97 -8.54
C LEU A 200 4.57 20.37 -9.97
N ASP A 201 4.63 21.68 -10.24
CA ASP A 201 5.02 22.21 -11.55
C ASP A 201 6.47 21.84 -11.90
N LYS A 202 7.39 21.83 -10.92
CA LYS A 202 8.78 21.35 -11.11
C LYS A 202 8.81 19.89 -11.51
N LEU A 203 8.11 19.01 -10.79
CA LEU A 203 8.03 17.58 -11.13
C LEU A 203 7.46 17.38 -12.53
N PHE A 204 6.42 18.14 -12.89
CA PHE A 204 5.82 18.06 -14.21
C PHE A 204 6.73 18.60 -15.31
N GLN A 205 7.51 19.62 -15.02
CA GLN A 205 8.50 20.17 -15.95
C GLN A 205 9.64 19.19 -16.20
N GLU A 206 10.15 18.51 -15.17
CA GLU A 206 11.14 17.42 -15.32
C GLU A 206 10.59 16.31 -16.24
N TYR A 207 9.34 15.90 -16.05
CA TYR A 207 8.67 14.95 -16.95
C TYR A 207 8.63 15.44 -18.41
N LYS A 208 8.27 16.72 -18.65
CA LYS A 208 8.23 17.30 -20.00
C LYS A 208 9.59 17.37 -20.67
N GLU A 209 10.65 17.64 -19.91
CA GLU A 209 12.01 17.68 -20.45
C GLU A 209 12.44 16.32 -21.00
N LEU A 210 11.95 15.24 -20.40
CA LEU A 210 12.21 13.87 -20.86
C LEU A 210 11.23 13.41 -21.96
N ASN A 211 10.02 13.99 -22.04
CA ASN A 211 8.91 13.52 -22.89
C ASN A 211 8.21 14.63 -23.67
N ALA A 212 8.98 15.58 -24.20
CA ALA A 212 8.46 16.80 -24.84
C ALA A 212 7.43 16.56 -25.96
N ASP A 213 7.49 15.38 -26.62
CA ASP A 213 6.61 15.03 -27.73
C ASP A 213 5.28 14.35 -27.31
N TYR A 214 5.14 13.96 -26.03
CA TYR A 214 4.01 13.13 -25.56
C TYR A 214 3.18 13.77 -24.43
N SER A 215 3.59 14.91 -23.87
CA SER A 215 2.93 15.48 -22.69
C SER A 215 1.55 16.09 -23.01
N ASP A 216 0.50 15.61 -22.33
CA ASP A 216 -0.78 16.31 -22.23
C ASP A 216 -0.68 17.46 -21.19
N SER A 217 -1.78 18.13 -20.89
CA SER A 217 -1.92 19.09 -19.79
C SER A 217 -1.69 18.41 -18.43
N PHE A 218 -1.16 19.19 -17.48
CA PHE A 218 -0.93 18.74 -16.10
C PHE A 218 -2.18 18.10 -15.49
N ASP A 219 -3.34 18.74 -15.65
CA ASP A 219 -4.61 18.25 -15.10
C ASP A 219 -5.01 16.87 -15.64
N ASN A 220 -4.79 16.61 -16.94
CA ASN A 220 -5.11 15.31 -17.53
C ASN A 220 -4.13 14.23 -17.08
N GLU A 221 -2.85 14.56 -17.01
CA GLU A 221 -1.83 13.64 -16.50
C GLU A 221 -2.05 13.31 -15.02
N MET A 222 -2.41 14.31 -14.21
CA MET A 222 -2.73 14.10 -12.80
C MET A 222 -3.99 13.25 -12.60
N LYS A 223 -5.01 13.36 -13.46
CA LYS A 223 -6.16 12.43 -13.43
C LYS A 223 -5.73 10.98 -13.59
N ASN A 224 -4.74 10.68 -14.43
CA ASN A 224 -4.22 9.32 -14.58
C ASN A 224 -3.52 8.85 -13.29
N VAL A 225 -2.74 9.73 -12.65
CA VAL A 225 -2.10 9.44 -11.36
C VAL A 225 -3.14 9.14 -10.28
N LEU A 226 -4.20 9.95 -10.20
CA LEU A 226 -5.30 9.77 -9.24
C LEU A 226 -6.10 8.49 -9.52
N ALA A 227 -6.38 8.17 -10.78
CA ALA A 227 -7.05 6.92 -11.15
C ALA A 227 -6.22 5.69 -10.73
N TRP A 228 -4.90 5.76 -10.90
CA TRP A 228 -4.00 4.71 -10.41
C TRP A 228 -3.96 4.63 -8.89
N LYS A 229 -3.95 5.76 -8.18
CA LYS A 229 -4.05 5.80 -6.71
C LYS A 229 -5.30 5.08 -6.24
N GLU A 230 -6.45 5.37 -6.84
CA GLU A 230 -7.70 4.69 -6.49
C GLU A 230 -7.67 3.18 -6.73
N GLU A 231 -7.10 2.74 -7.86
CA GLU A 231 -6.96 1.30 -8.16
C GLU A 231 -6.00 0.63 -7.17
N ARG A 232 -4.85 1.26 -6.90
CA ARG A 232 -3.88 0.81 -5.89
C ARG A 232 -4.53 0.70 -4.53
N ASP A 233 -5.28 1.71 -4.09
CA ASP A 233 -5.88 1.73 -2.76
C ASP A 233 -7.00 0.70 -2.63
N LYS A 234 -7.79 0.47 -3.70
CA LYS A 234 -8.74 -0.65 -3.79
C LYS A 234 -8.04 -2.00 -3.64
N ILE A 235 -6.95 -2.21 -4.37
CA ILE A 235 -6.14 -3.44 -4.26
C ILE A 235 -5.56 -3.55 -2.85
N MET A 236 -5.06 -2.48 -2.26
CA MET A 236 -4.45 -2.51 -0.92
C MET A 236 -5.48 -2.52 0.21
N GLY A 237 -6.79 -2.46 -0.07
CA GLY A 237 -7.83 -2.40 0.94
C GLY A 237 -7.74 -1.14 1.82
N ARG A 238 -7.09 -0.08 1.33
CA ARG A 238 -6.99 1.21 2.00
C ARG A 238 -8.29 1.98 1.74
N SER A 239 -8.90 2.54 2.79
CA SER A 239 -10.02 3.48 2.60
C SER A 239 -9.48 4.85 2.22
N ASN A 240 -10.17 5.53 1.31
CA ASN A 240 -9.99 6.96 1.07
C ASN A 240 -10.51 7.75 2.28
N ASP A 241 -9.74 7.79 3.37
CA ASP A 241 -9.99 8.66 4.52
C ASP A 241 -9.07 9.88 4.48
N HIS A 242 -9.14 10.63 3.38
CA HIS A 242 -8.80 12.05 3.37
C HIS A 242 -10.08 12.86 3.29
N MET A 243 -10.93 12.75 4.31
CA MET A 243 -12.08 13.64 4.49
C MET A 243 -12.57 13.67 5.95
N SER A 244 -11.67 13.68 6.93
CA SER A 244 -11.99 14.17 8.27
C SER A 244 -10.76 14.30 9.17
N LYS A 245 -9.89 15.27 8.92
CA LYS A 245 -9.20 15.94 10.03
C LYS A 245 -10.00 17.18 10.39
N SER A 246 -10.89 17.00 11.37
CA SER A 246 -11.74 18.06 11.88
C SER A 246 -10.94 18.93 12.87
N ARG A 247 -10.82 20.21 12.51
CA ARG A 247 -10.60 21.41 13.34
C ARG A 247 -9.35 21.52 14.22
#